data_AF-A0A3S0EJZ4-F1
#
_entry.id   AF-A0A3S0EJZ4-F1
#
_cell.length_a   1.000
_cell.length_b   1.000
_cell.length_c   1.000
_cell.angle_alpha   90.00
_cell.angle_beta   90.00
_cell.angle_gamma   90.00
#
_symmetry.space_group_name_H-M   'P 1'
#
loop_
_entity.id
_entity.type
_entity.pdbx_description
1 polymer ?
#
loop_
_entity_poly.entity_id
_entity_poly.type
_entity_poly.pdbx_seq_one_letter_code
_entity_poly.pdbx_strand_id
1 'polypeptide(L)'
;MTDDVHHGVKTIQIHAKTSYPIVSAYEFEFLKSEAEIQAILKPCTIYFILQRPLLYFQNVRMENGDITFEITDDSSTASLRCTFDPRLNGFGGFGEELLIDVQFYKKVPDTQPPFNDVAALKILNVDKNFLGWFSPAKFLYECLSGHIQAEIQGQIDAYLDYTVHYIGKSFSQDIWDRLTGHHKMQRILTLEESMSSKRARAPFEISLMMLDIDGFDEANIFPFFDFCLAPGIEPIVHEFRSDDDGESFSSYYAPKLDPRAPELTSEVEGMLVSTFKPKYNEVLFDNYPYLSKGTRSAGYTQSRLLIERMPAILRTEHHTQELVLPSEA
;
A
#
# COMPACT_ATOMS: atom_id res chain seq x y z
N MET A 1 13.31 -49.57 -21.52
CA MET A 1 13.16 -48.12 -21.28
C MET A 1 12.83 -48.03 -19.82
N THR A 2 13.69 -47.42 -19.02
CA THR A 2 13.39 -47.16 -17.61
C THR A 2 12.34 -46.05 -17.58
N ASP A 3 11.22 -46.30 -16.91
CA ASP A 3 10.27 -45.26 -16.50
C ASP A 3 11.03 -44.33 -15.54
N ASP A 4 11.72 -43.34 -16.08
CA ASP A 4 12.45 -42.38 -15.27
C ASP A 4 11.43 -41.45 -14.60
N VAL A 5 11.04 -41.82 -13.38
CA VAL A 5 10.23 -40.98 -12.48
C VAL A 5 11.14 -39.90 -11.90
N HIS A 6 10.70 -38.66 -12.05
CA HIS A 6 11.40 -37.47 -11.58
C HIS A 6 10.65 -36.83 -10.41
N HIS A 7 11.39 -36.21 -9.49
CA HIS A 7 10.86 -35.55 -8.30
C HIS A 7 11.24 -34.07 -8.28
N GLY A 8 10.25 -33.20 -8.27
CA GLY A 8 10.45 -31.75 -8.20
C GLY A 8 9.57 -31.09 -7.15
N VAL A 9 9.91 -29.85 -6.79
CA VAL A 9 9.07 -29.01 -5.93
C VAL A 9 8.72 -27.72 -6.66
N LYS A 10 7.58 -27.12 -6.31
CA LYS A 10 7.15 -25.82 -6.83
C LYS A 10 7.26 -24.76 -5.74
N THR A 11 7.74 -23.58 -6.09
CA THR A 11 7.80 -22.42 -5.19
C THR A 11 7.22 -21.20 -5.89
N ILE A 12 6.67 -20.26 -5.15
CA ILE A 12 5.93 -19.13 -5.70
C ILE A 12 6.35 -17.82 -5.03
N GLN A 13 6.47 -16.76 -5.83
CA GLN A 13 6.63 -15.40 -5.37
C GLN A 13 5.38 -14.62 -5.78
N ILE A 14 4.55 -14.28 -4.80
CA ILE A 14 3.31 -13.54 -5.02
C ILE A 14 3.63 -12.05 -5.17
N HIS A 15 3.02 -11.42 -6.17
CA HIS A 15 3.19 -10.00 -6.45
C HIS A 15 2.01 -9.21 -5.89
N ALA A 16 2.32 -8.17 -5.15
CA ALA A 16 1.37 -7.22 -4.61
C ALA A 16 1.84 -5.79 -4.93
N LYS A 17 0.91 -4.87 -5.14
CA LYS A 17 1.24 -3.46 -5.34
C LYS A 17 0.26 -2.53 -4.64
N THR A 18 0.74 -1.34 -4.27
CA THR A 18 -0.17 -0.25 -3.91
C THR A 18 -0.72 0.39 -5.18
N SER A 19 -2.03 0.23 -5.43
CA SER A 19 -2.68 0.84 -6.61
C SER A 19 -3.07 2.29 -6.38
N TYR A 20 -3.03 2.77 -5.12
CA TYR A 20 -3.42 4.12 -4.74
C TYR A 20 -2.65 4.56 -3.48
N PRO A 21 -2.42 5.88 -3.29
CA PRO A 21 -1.83 6.41 -2.06
C PRO A 21 -2.54 5.95 -0.78
N ILE A 22 -1.79 5.91 0.32
CA ILE A 22 -2.36 5.75 1.66
C ILE A 22 -3.21 6.98 1.97
N VAL A 23 -4.47 6.77 2.32
CA VAL A 23 -5.43 7.85 2.60
C VAL A 23 -5.99 7.73 4.01
N SER A 24 -6.22 8.85 4.67
CA SER A 24 -6.94 8.88 5.94
C SER A 24 -8.38 8.34 5.79
N ALA A 25 -8.96 7.88 6.89
CA ALA A 25 -10.36 7.49 6.94
C ALA A 25 -11.29 8.66 6.55
N TYR A 26 -10.88 9.89 6.86
CA TYR A 26 -11.57 11.09 6.39
C TYR A 26 -11.52 11.22 4.86
N GLU A 27 -10.34 11.16 4.23
CA GLU A 27 -10.21 11.27 2.77
C GLU A 27 -10.97 10.16 2.04
N PHE A 28 -10.93 8.94 2.58
CA PHE A 28 -11.64 7.78 2.03
C PHE A 28 -13.16 8.00 1.90
N GLU A 29 -13.77 8.74 2.83
CA GLU A 29 -15.21 9.04 2.81
C GLU A 29 -15.64 9.87 1.59
N PHE A 30 -14.75 10.70 1.05
CA PHE A 30 -15.01 11.48 -0.17
C PHE A 30 -14.58 10.70 -1.41
N LEU A 31 -13.44 10.00 -1.35
CA LEU A 31 -12.91 9.25 -2.48
C LEU A 31 -13.83 8.11 -2.93
N LYS A 32 -14.64 7.56 -2.01
CA LYS A 32 -15.61 6.51 -2.35
C LYS A 32 -16.70 6.98 -3.31
N SER A 33 -16.92 8.27 -3.53
CA SER A 33 -17.88 8.75 -4.54
C SER A 33 -17.26 8.96 -5.92
N GLU A 34 -15.94 8.89 -6.04
CA GLU A 34 -15.22 9.18 -7.29
C GLU A 34 -15.05 7.91 -8.13
N ALA A 35 -15.72 7.85 -9.28
CA ALA A 35 -15.76 6.65 -10.13
C ALA A 35 -14.38 6.19 -10.62
N GLU A 36 -13.47 7.13 -10.91
CA GLU A 36 -12.10 6.84 -11.33
C GLU A 36 -11.31 6.17 -10.19
N ILE A 37 -11.49 6.64 -8.95
CA ILE A 37 -10.83 6.09 -7.77
C ILE A 37 -11.40 4.71 -7.43
N GLN A 38 -12.72 4.54 -7.54
CA GLN A 38 -13.34 3.23 -7.41
C GLN A 38 -12.75 2.22 -8.40
N ALA A 39 -12.56 2.61 -9.66
CA ALA A 39 -11.99 1.74 -10.68
C ALA A 39 -10.54 1.31 -10.36
N ILE A 40 -9.73 2.23 -9.82
CA ILE A 40 -8.35 1.96 -9.40
C ILE A 40 -8.29 1.00 -8.20
N LEU A 41 -9.22 1.15 -7.25
CA LEU A 41 -9.23 0.37 -6.00
C LEU A 41 -10.01 -0.94 -6.08
N LYS A 42 -10.89 -1.10 -7.06
CA LYS A 42 -11.65 -2.34 -7.32
C LYS A 42 -10.81 -3.64 -7.35
N PRO A 43 -9.61 -3.69 -7.96
CA PRO A 43 -8.80 -4.91 -7.95
C PRO A 43 -8.12 -5.22 -6.61
N CYS A 44 -8.10 -4.28 -5.65
CA CYS A 44 -7.46 -4.48 -4.36
C CYS A 44 -8.22 -5.52 -3.51
N THR A 45 -7.48 -6.46 -2.93
CA THR A 45 -8.06 -7.56 -2.14
C THR A 45 -7.52 -7.66 -0.73
N ILE A 46 -6.46 -6.91 -0.40
CA ILE A 46 -5.92 -6.75 0.95
C ILE A 46 -6.02 -5.29 1.37
N TYR A 47 -6.36 -5.04 2.62
CA TYR A 47 -6.32 -3.72 3.22
C TYR A 47 -5.67 -3.73 4.59
N PHE A 48 -5.04 -2.60 4.90
CA PHE A 48 -4.46 -2.30 6.19
C PHE A 48 -5.24 -1.14 6.80
N ILE A 49 -5.47 -1.21 8.11
CA ILE A 49 -5.83 -0.04 8.91
C ILE A 49 -4.57 0.36 9.66
N LEU A 50 -4.11 1.56 9.33
CA LEU A 50 -2.85 2.14 9.77
C LEU A 50 -3.11 3.37 10.64
N GLN A 51 -2.10 3.85 11.36
CA GLN A 51 -2.13 5.15 12.01
C GLN A 51 -0.79 5.85 11.90
N ARG A 52 -0.83 7.16 11.68
CA ARG A 52 0.33 8.05 11.82
C ARG A 52 -0.11 9.43 12.30
N PRO A 53 0.80 10.28 12.79
CA PRO A 53 0.49 11.68 13.09
C PRO A 53 -0.12 12.42 11.90
N LEU A 54 -0.97 13.40 12.20
CA LEU A 54 -1.63 14.21 11.17
C LEU A 54 -0.61 15.13 10.50
N LEU A 55 -0.41 14.92 9.20
CA LEU A 55 0.40 15.83 8.39
C LEU A 55 -0.40 17.03 7.92
N TYR A 56 0.26 18.17 7.82
CA TYR A 56 -0.29 19.38 7.22
C TYR A 56 0.82 20.18 6.53
N PHE A 57 0.43 21.03 5.58
CA PHE A 57 1.36 22.01 5.04
C PHE A 57 1.43 23.24 5.94
N GLN A 58 2.65 23.73 6.13
CA GLN A 58 2.95 25.02 6.74
C GLN A 58 3.67 25.93 5.75
N ASN A 59 3.68 27.22 6.07
CA ASN A 59 4.46 28.21 5.34
C ASN A 59 4.20 28.22 3.81
N VAL A 60 2.97 27.91 3.38
CA VAL A 60 2.64 27.79 1.95
C VAL A 60 2.69 29.17 1.30
N ARG A 61 3.48 29.29 0.24
CA ARG A 61 3.63 30.50 -0.59
C ARG A 61 3.56 30.11 -2.06
N MET A 62 2.99 31.00 -2.87
CA MET A 62 2.97 30.87 -4.33
C MET A 62 3.75 32.05 -4.90
N GLU A 63 4.93 31.79 -5.45
CA GLU A 63 5.85 32.83 -5.93
C GLU A 63 6.48 32.38 -7.25
N ASN A 64 6.46 33.25 -8.27
CA ASN A 64 7.07 33.00 -9.58
C ASN A 64 6.58 31.73 -10.33
N GLY A 65 5.41 31.20 -9.98
CA GLY A 65 4.86 29.97 -10.56
C GLY A 65 5.10 28.72 -9.71
N ASP A 66 6.00 28.81 -8.73
CA ASP A 66 6.28 27.73 -7.79
C ASP A 66 5.37 27.80 -6.56
N ILE A 67 5.07 26.64 -6.01
CA ILE A 67 4.45 26.48 -4.69
C ILE A 67 5.55 26.00 -3.74
N THR A 68 5.88 26.83 -2.76
CA THR A 68 6.82 26.48 -1.68
C THR A 68 6.06 26.27 -0.38
N PHE A 69 6.43 25.24 0.37
CA PHE A 69 5.76 24.89 1.62
C PHE A 69 6.64 23.98 2.48
N GLU A 70 6.21 23.78 3.72
CA GLU A 70 6.78 22.81 4.62
C GLU A 70 5.76 21.70 4.91
N ILE A 71 6.18 20.43 4.88
CA ILE A 71 5.37 19.32 5.41
C ILE A 71 5.82 19.05 6.84
N THR A 72 4.87 19.05 7.77
CA THR A 72 5.12 18.78 9.18
C THR A 72 3.93 18.09 9.82
N ASP A 73 4.13 17.63 11.05
CA ASP A 73 3.10 17.14 11.95
C ASP A 73 3.24 17.79 13.33
N ASP A 74 2.47 17.30 14.31
CA ASP A 74 2.55 17.73 15.71
C ASP A 74 3.64 16.98 16.51
N SER A 75 4.49 16.18 15.85
CA SER A 75 5.62 15.50 16.48
C SER A 75 6.81 16.46 16.67
N SER A 76 7.89 15.97 17.27
CA SER A 76 9.16 16.72 17.38
C SER A 76 10.06 16.59 16.13
N THR A 77 9.54 16.02 15.04
CA THR A 77 10.27 15.81 13.80
C THR A 77 10.51 17.14 13.07
N ALA A 78 11.69 17.30 12.47
CA ALA A 78 12.01 18.47 11.67
C ALA A 78 11.24 18.47 10.34
N SER A 79 10.60 19.59 10.02
CA SER A 79 9.76 19.74 8.82
C SER A 79 10.53 19.52 7.52
N LEU A 80 9.85 18.93 6.52
CA LEU A 80 10.36 18.83 5.16
C LEU A 80 10.11 20.14 4.44
N ARG A 81 11.12 20.72 3.79
CA ARG A 81 10.94 21.88 2.92
C ARG A 81 10.73 21.40 1.49
N CYS A 82 9.69 21.90 0.85
CA CYS A 82 9.26 21.46 -0.46
C CYS A 82 9.12 22.63 -1.43
N THR A 83 9.55 22.40 -2.67
CA THR A 83 9.29 23.27 -3.82
C THR A 83 8.64 22.43 -4.91
N PHE A 84 7.51 22.90 -5.43
CA PHE A 84 6.71 22.22 -6.43
C PHE A 84 6.30 23.18 -7.54
N ASP A 85 6.64 22.86 -8.78
CA ASP A 85 6.16 23.55 -9.97
C ASP A 85 5.00 22.74 -10.59
N PRO A 86 3.74 23.21 -10.50
CA PRO A 86 2.62 22.51 -11.11
C PRO A 86 2.76 22.29 -12.62
N ARG A 87 3.38 23.23 -13.35
CA ARG A 87 3.47 23.18 -14.82
C ARG A 87 4.50 22.18 -15.30
N LEU A 88 5.64 22.08 -14.61
CA LEU A 88 6.62 21.00 -14.87
C LEU A 88 6.01 19.61 -14.68
N ASN A 89 4.97 19.53 -13.86
CA ASN A 89 4.21 18.31 -13.57
C ASN A 89 2.96 18.14 -14.45
N GLY A 90 2.81 18.94 -15.51
CA GLY A 90 1.71 18.81 -16.47
C GLY A 90 0.37 19.39 -16.00
N PHE A 91 0.32 20.09 -14.87
CA PHE A 91 -0.88 20.81 -14.43
C PHE A 91 -0.97 22.16 -15.13
N GLY A 92 -1.50 22.16 -16.36
CA GLY A 92 -1.69 23.34 -17.20
C GLY A 92 -0.54 23.60 -18.18
N GLY A 93 -0.79 24.49 -19.14
CA GLY A 93 0.16 24.87 -20.19
C GLY A 93 1.20 25.90 -19.77
N PHE A 94 2.27 26.03 -20.56
CA PHE A 94 3.27 27.09 -20.37
C PHE A 94 2.63 28.48 -20.46
N GLY A 95 2.78 29.27 -19.40
CA GLY A 95 2.22 30.62 -19.31
C GLY A 95 0.75 30.69 -18.91
N GLU A 96 0.07 29.55 -18.72
CA GLU A 96 -1.31 29.54 -18.23
C GLU A 96 -1.37 29.88 -16.74
N GLU A 97 -2.29 30.77 -16.37
CA GLU A 97 -2.55 31.08 -14.98
C GLU A 97 -3.30 29.92 -14.31
N LEU A 98 -2.86 29.54 -13.11
CA LEU A 98 -3.46 28.50 -12.30
C LEU A 98 -4.08 29.11 -11.06
N LEU A 99 -5.24 28.61 -10.68
CA LEU A 99 -5.88 28.96 -9.41
C LEU A 99 -5.56 27.86 -8.39
N ILE A 100 -5.07 28.26 -7.23
CA ILE A 100 -4.80 27.35 -6.12
C ILE A 100 -5.84 27.61 -5.02
N ASP A 101 -6.70 26.63 -4.80
CA ASP A 101 -7.65 26.60 -3.69
C ASP A 101 -6.98 25.92 -2.48
N VAL A 102 -6.79 26.70 -1.41
CA VAL A 102 -6.07 26.31 -0.20
C VAL A 102 -7.08 25.85 0.85
N GLN A 103 -7.01 24.58 1.23
CA GLN A 103 -7.94 23.96 2.17
C GLN A 103 -7.29 23.87 3.55
N PHE A 104 -7.99 24.28 4.60
CA PHE A 104 -7.43 24.40 5.95
C PHE A 104 -8.05 23.41 6.94
N TYR A 105 -7.27 22.94 7.92
CA TYR A 105 -7.82 22.22 9.06
C TYR A 105 -8.50 23.15 10.08
N LYS A 106 -8.12 24.43 10.10
CA LYS A 106 -8.70 25.45 10.99
C LYS A 106 -10.01 26.01 10.45
N LYS A 107 -10.90 26.40 11.36
CA LYS A 107 -12.23 26.98 11.02
C LYS A 107 -12.13 28.35 10.37
N VAL A 108 -11.17 29.16 10.80
CA VAL A 108 -10.93 30.50 10.26
C VAL A 108 -9.72 30.38 9.33
N PRO A 109 -9.92 30.43 8.00
CA PRO A 109 -8.82 30.30 7.04
C PRO A 109 -7.92 31.53 7.09
N ASP A 110 -6.66 31.34 6.72
CA ASP A 110 -5.76 32.46 6.46
C ASP A 110 -6.21 33.20 5.20
N THR A 111 -6.14 34.53 5.22
CA THR A 111 -6.54 35.37 4.08
C THR A 111 -5.37 35.84 3.23
N GLN A 112 -4.13 35.64 3.69
CA GLN A 112 -2.90 36.03 3.00
C GLN A 112 -1.76 35.04 3.29
N PRO A 113 -0.82 34.84 2.35
CA PRO A 113 0.35 33.99 2.56
C PRO A 113 1.35 34.63 3.56
N PRO A 114 2.20 33.82 4.24
CA PRO A 114 2.24 32.36 4.16
C PRO A 114 1.00 31.71 4.78
N PHE A 115 0.41 30.74 4.08
CA PHE A 115 -0.74 30.00 4.60
C PHE A 115 -0.25 28.87 5.51
N ASN A 116 -0.91 28.74 6.66
CA ASN A 116 -0.55 27.78 7.70
C ASN A 116 -1.73 26.88 8.04
N ASP A 117 -1.43 25.68 8.51
CA ASP A 117 -2.40 24.64 8.90
C ASP A 117 -3.27 24.20 7.72
N VAL A 118 -2.62 24.10 6.55
CA VAL A 118 -3.24 23.73 5.29
C VAL A 118 -3.34 22.22 5.23
N ALA A 119 -4.57 21.74 5.04
CA ALA A 119 -4.91 20.32 4.88
C ALA A 119 -4.58 19.81 3.48
N ALA A 120 -4.88 20.61 2.47
CA ALA A 120 -4.68 20.23 1.08
C ALA A 120 -4.59 21.44 0.15
N LEU A 121 -4.01 21.20 -1.03
CA LEU A 121 -3.92 22.13 -2.14
C LEU A 121 -4.71 21.57 -3.32
N LYS A 122 -5.65 22.35 -3.85
CA LYS A 122 -6.41 22.01 -5.04
C LYS A 122 -6.00 22.94 -6.18
N ILE A 123 -5.52 22.36 -7.27
CA ILE A 123 -5.06 23.05 -8.46
C ILE A 123 -6.18 23.07 -9.49
N LEU A 124 -6.48 24.26 -9.99
CA LEU A 124 -7.52 24.50 -10.97
C LEU A 124 -6.97 25.37 -12.11
N ASN A 125 -7.58 25.29 -13.29
CA ASN A 125 -7.37 26.30 -14.33
C ASN A 125 -8.19 27.58 -14.01
N VAL A 126 -8.04 28.64 -14.81
CA VAL A 126 -8.80 29.90 -14.66
C VAL A 126 -10.33 29.72 -14.78
N ASP A 127 -10.77 28.71 -15.52
CA ASP A 127 -12.19 28.34 -15.66
C ASP A 127 -12.72 27.53 -14.47
N LYS A 128 -11.88 27.30 -13.45
CA LYS A 128 -12.15 26.48 -12.26
C LYS A 128 -12.33 24.99 -12.54
N ASN A 129 -11.83 24.51 -13.68
CA ASN A 129 -11.75 23.09 -13.95
C ASN A 129 -10.67 22.45 -13.07
N PHE A 130 -10.95 21.25 -12.57
CA PHE A 130 -10.04 20.51 -11.71
C PHE A 130 -8.84 19.97 -12.48
N LEU A 131 -7.63 20.21 -11.96
CA LEU A 131 -6.38 19.70 -12.53
C LEU A 131 -5.67 18.74 -11.57
N GLY A 132 -5.69 19.02 -10.27
CA GLY A 132 -5.00 18.20 -9.29
C GLY A 132 -5.38 18.53 -7.85
N TRP A 133 -5.19 17.56 -6.95
CA TRP A 133 -5.42 17.71 -5.52
C TRP A 133 -4.33 16.98 -4.74
N PHE A 134 -3.76 17.66 -3.75
CA PHE A 134 -2.65 17.15 -2.95
C PHE A 134 -2.90 17.41 -1.46
N SER A 135 -3.02 16.34 -0.68
CA SER A 135 -2.68 16.37 0.75
C SER A 135 -1.18 16.11 0.93
N PRO A 136 -0.58 16.39 2.10
CA PRO A 136 0.85 16.09 2.32
C PRO A 136 1.18 14.61 2.12
N ALA A 137 0.27 13.72 2.53
CA ALA A 137 0.37 12.27 2.32
C ALA A 137 0.51 11.92 0.84
N LYS A 138 -0.45 12.40 0.05
CA LYS A 138 -0.50 12.15 -1.37
C LYS A 138 0.71 12.78 -2.07
N PHE A 139 1.08 14.01 -1.72
CA PHE A 139 2.24 14.67 -2.30
C PHE A 139 3.53 13.84 -2.15
N LEU A 140 3.82 13.35 -0.94
CA LEU A 140 4.98 12.49 -0.70
C LEU A 140 4.88 11.19 -1.50
N TYR A 141 3.72 10.54 -1.51
CA TYR A 141 3.51 9.31 -2.29
C TYR A 141 3.77 9.51 -3.78
N GLU A 142 3.18 10.54 -4.39
CA GLU A 142 3.31 10.82 -5.83
C GLU A 142 4.75 11.16 -6.19
N CYS A 143 5.46 11.90 -5.32
CA CYS A 143 6.87 12.23 -5.53
C CYS A 143 7.76 10.98 -5.44
N LEU A 144 7.58 10.15 -4.41
CA LEU A 144 8.36 8.93 -4.19
C LEU A 144 8.06 7.82 -5.21
N SER A 145 6.87 7.87 -5.82
CA SER A 145 6.47 6.96 -6.90
C SER A 145 6.89 7.46 -8.28
N GLY A 146 7.49 8.65 -8.38
CA GLY A 146 7.94 9.25 -9.64
C GLY A 146 6.81 9.81 -10.53
N HIS A 147 5.59 9.98 -10.00
CA HIS A 147 4.47 10.56 -10.74
C HIS A 147 4.53 12.09 -10.78
N ILE A 148 5.16 12.71 -9.78
CA ILE A 148 5.49 14.13 -9.78
C ILE A 148 6.96 14.36 -9.46
N GLN A 149 7.51 15.43 -10.02
CA GLN A 149 8.82 15.97 -9.71
C GLN A 149 8.66 17.15 -8.73
N ALA A 150 9.34 17.05 -7.59
CA ALA A 150 9.44 18.12 -6.60
C ALA A 150 10.79 18.08 -5.90
N GLU A 151 11.24 19.24 -5.42
CA GLU A 151 12.40 19.30 -4.53
C GLU A 151 11.93 19.10 -3.09
N ILE A 152 12.48 18.10 -2.40
CA ILE A 152 12.18 17.82 -0.99
C ILE A 152 13.49 17.81 -0.21
N GLN A 153 13.60 18.68 0.80
CA GLN A 153 14.75 18.78 1.69
C GLN A 153 14.34 18.38 3.10
N GLY A 154 15.00 17.37 3.67
CA GLY A 154 14.75 16.88 5.03
C GLY A 154 14.76 15.35 5.12
N GLN A 155 14.45 14.82 6.31
CA GLN A 155 14.40 13.38 6.58
C GLN A 155 12.99 12.85 6.29
N ILE A 156 12.77 12.31 5.09
CA ILE A 156 11.43 11.94 4.61
C ILE A 156 10.86 10.71 5.33
N ASP A 157 11.72 9.75 5.67
CA ASP A 157 11.37 8.51 6.39
C ASP A 157 10.54 8.74 7.65
N ALA A 158 10.80 9.80 8.41
CA ALA A 158 10.07 10.16 9.61
C ALA A 158 8.58 10.48 9.35
N TYR A 159 8.21 10.83 8.11
CA TYR A 159 6.83 11.12 7.70
C TYR A 159 6.15 9.93 7.00
N LEU A 160 6.88 8.83 6.81
CA LEU A 160 6.40 7.60 6.18
C LEU A 160 6.20 6.45 7.17
N ASP A 161 6.35 6.70 8.48
CA ASP A 161 6.18 5.69 9.53
C ASP A 161 4.71 5.53 9.93
N TYR A 162 4.20 4.31 9.79
CA TYR A 162 2.83 3.93 10.10
C TYR A 162 2.79 2.77 11.09
N THR A 163 1.97 2.94 12.12
CA THR A 163 1.57 1.83 13.00
C THR A 163 0.50 0.98 12.33
N VAL A 164 0.71 -0.33 12.26
CA VAL A 164 -0.27 -1.28 11.71
C VAL A 164 -1.21 -1.75 12.81
N HIS A 165 -2.49 -1.40 12.70
CA HIS A 165 -3.51 -1.80 13.66
C HIS A 165 -4.24 -3.07 13.24
N TYR A 166 -4.50 -3.22 11.94
CA TYR A 166 -5.26 -4.35 11.40
C TYR A 166 -4.88 -4.63 9.96
N ILE A 167 -4.91 -5.90 9.58
CA ILE A 167 -4.77 -6.37 8.19
C ILE A 167 -5.94 -7.31 7.91
N GLY A 168 -6.60 -7.13 6.76
CA GLY A 168 -7.69 -8.00 6.34
C GLY A 168 -7.80 -8.12 4.83
N LYS A 169 -8.65 -9.05 4.39
CA LYS A 169 -8.96 -9.28 2.97
C LYS A 169 -10.41 -9.02 2.59
N SER A 170 -10.65 -8.71 1.32
CA SER A 170 -11.97 -8.54 0.70
C SER A 170 -12.08 -9.35 -0.60
N PHE A 171 -12.74 -10.51 -0.55
CA PHE A 171 -13.02 -11.34 -1.74
C PHE A 171 -14.45 -11.24 -2.22
N SER A 172 -15.39 -11.38 -1.29
CA SER A 172 -16.80 -11.63 -1.58
C SER A 172 -17.65 -10.37 -1.62
N GLN A 173 -17.04 -9.23 -1.29
CA GLN A 173 -17.66 -7.91 -1.26
C GLN A 173 -16.61 -6.91 -1.72
N ASP A 174 -17.08 -5.85 -2.39
CA ASP A 174 -16.23 -4.72 -2.74
C ASP A 174 -15.55 -4.20 -1.46
N ILE A 175 -14.27 -3.81 -1.56
CA ILE A 175 -13.49 -3.30 -0.44
C ILE A 175 -14.20 -2.11 0.23
N TRP A 176 -14.93 -1.32 -0.57
CA TRP A 176 -15.77 -0.22 -0.13
C TRP A 176 -16.91 -0.66 0.78
N ASP A 177 -17.68 -1.67 0.36
CA ASP A 177 -18.80 -2.20 1.13
C ASP A 177 -18.30 -2.79 2.45
N ARG A 178 -17.15 -3.47 2.39
CA ARG A 178 -16.51 -4.06 3.56
C ARG A 178 -16.03 -3.00 4.55
N LEU A 179 -15.44 -1.90 4.08
CA LEU A 179 -14.89 -0.83 4.92
C LEU A 179 -15.99 0.10 5.49
N THR A 180 -17.05 0.38 4.73
CA THR A 180 -18.13 1.31 5.14
C THR A 180 -18.97 0.78 6.31
N GLY A 181 -19.04 -0.55 6.50
CA GLY A 181 -19.71 -1.21 7.63
C GLY A 181 -18.76 -1.91 8.60
N HIS A 182 -17.45 -1.68 8.52
CA HIS A 182 -16.48 -2.53 9.22
C HIS A 182 -16.44 -2.23 10.73
N HIS A 183 -17.01 -3.12 11.55
CA HIS A 183 -16.99 -3.00 13.00
C HIS A 183 -15.57 -2.81 13.57
N LYS A 184 -14.53 -3.42 12.97
CA LYS A 184 -13.16 -3.19 13.44
C LYS A 184 -12.63 -1.78 13.12
N MET A 185 -13.01 -1.20 11.97
CA MET A 185 -12.59 0.16 11.63
C MET A 185 -13.26 1.15 12.58
N GLN A 186 -14.57 1.01 12.84
CA GLN A 186 -15.27 1.82 13.83
C GLN A 186 -14.70 1.66 15.24
N ARG A 187 -14.36 0.42 15.63
CA ARG A 187 -13.71 0.13 16.92
C ARG A 187 -12.34 0.81 17.01
N ILE A 188 -11.50 0.72 15.99
CA ILE A 188 -10.18 1.38 15.96
C ILE A 188 -10.34 2.91 16.06
N LEU A 189 -11.23 3.48 15.25
CA LEU A 189 -11.56 4.92 15.30
C LEU A 189 -12.10 5.38 16.67
N THR A 190 -12.64 4.45 17.48
CA THR A 190 -13.19 4.73 18.81
C THR A 190 -12.15 4.53 19.92
N LEU A 191 -11.27 3.53 19.80
CA LEU A 191 -10.37 3.09 20.87
C LEU A 191 -8.96 3.67 20.74
N GLU A 192 -8.50 4.01 19.54
CA GLU A 192 -7.18 4.59 19.36
C GLU A 192 -7.22 6.10 19.63
N GLU A 193 -6.26 6.56 20.43
CA GLU A 193 -6.08 7.96 20.74
C GLU A 193 -5.39 8.68 19.58
N SER A 194 -5.58 9.99 19.51
CA SER A 194 -4.86 10.80 18.53
C SER A 194 -3.38 10.89 18.92
N MET A 195 -2.49 10.67 17.97
CA MET A 195 -1.05 10.87 18.11
C MET A 195 -0.69 12.36 18.16
N SER A 196 -1.51 13.22 17.56
CA SER A 196 -1.30 14.67 17.50
C SER A 196 -1.81 15.35 18.78
N SER A 197 -0.88 15.85 19.61
CA SER A 197 -1.20 16.47 20.90
C SER A 197 -1.97 17.79 20.80
N LYS A 198 -1.80 18.56 19.71
CA LYS A 198 -2.44 19.88 19.54
C LYS A 198 -3.71 19.80 18.68
N ARG A 199 -3.82 18.78 17.84
CA ARG A 199 -4.88 18.64 16.82
C ARG A 199 -5.50 17.24 16.85
N ALA A 200 -6.01 16.86 18.02
CA ALA A 200 -6.60 15.54 18.22
C ALA A 200 -7.76 15.29 17.23
N ARG A 201 -7.49 14.50 16.21
CA ARG A 201 -8.42 14.17 15.12
C ARG A 201 -8.15 12.75 14.62
N ALA A 202 -8.48 11.76 15.43
CA ALA A 202 -8.26 10.35 15.11
C ALA A 202 -8.69 9.93 13.69
N PRO A 203 -9.83 10.39 13.11
CA PRO A 203 -10.21 10.03 11.73
C PRO A 203 -9.26 10.53 10.63
N PHE A 204 -8.41 11.52 10.92
CA PHE A 204 -7.41 12.05 10.00
C PHE A 204 -6.05 11.36 10.13
N GLU A 205 -5.85 10.60 11.22
CA GLU A 205 -4.62 9.86 11.50
C GLU A 205 -4.77 8.38 11.17
N ILE A 206 -5.95 7.82 11.45
CA ILE A 206 -6.31 6.47 10.99
C ILE A 206 -6.37 6.49 9.48
N SER A 207 -5.57 5.65 8.85
CA SER A 207 -5.33 5.60 7.42
C SER A 207 -5.58 4.20 6.84
N LEU A 208 -5.83 4.15 5.55
CA LEU A 208 -6.10 2.95 4.78
C LEU A 208 -5.04 2.81 3.69
N MET A 209 -4.39 1.65 3.68
CA MET A 209 -3.55 1.20 2.58
C MET A 209 -4.21 -0.04 1.97
N MET A 210 -4.22 -0.12 0.65
CA MET A 210 -4.86 -1.22 -0.08
C MET A 210 -3.85 -1.83 -1.05
N LEU A 211 -3.82 -3.17 -1.10
CA LEU A 211 -2.95 -3.90 -2.00
C LEU A 211 -3.76 -4.66 -3.04
N ASP A 212 -3.31 -4.55 -4.28
CA ASP A 212 -3.73 -5.35 -5.40
C ASP A 212 -2.78 -6.55 -5.54
N ILE A 213 -3.33 -7.75 -5.43
CA ILE A 213 -2.60 -9.01 -5.66
C ILE A 213 -2.84 -9.37 -7.11
N ASP A 214 -1.87 -9.07 -7.98
CA ASP A 214 -2.07 -9.08 -9.43
C ASP A 214 -1.47 -10.28 -10.15
N GLY A 215 -0.56 -11.02 -9.50
CA GLY A 215 0.06 -12.19 -10.09
C GLY A 215 1.11 -12.85 -9.21
N PHE A 216 1.97 -13.62 -9.85
CA PHE A 216 3.08 -14.32 -9.22
C PHE A 216 4.11 -14.77 -10.25
N ASP A 217 5.34 -14.99 -9.77
CA ASP A 217 6.35 -15.79 -10.45
C ASP A 217 6.42 -17.19 -9.82
N GLU A 218 6.58 -18.22 -10.67
CA GLU A 218 6.75 -19.60 -10.24
C GLU A 218 8.18 -20.07 -10.52
N ALA A 219 8.80 -20.71 -9.52
CA ALA A 219 10.06 -21.43 -9.70
C ALA A 219 9.86 -22.92 -9.45
N ASN A 220 10.09 -23.70 -10.52
CA ASN A 220 10.05 -25.16 -10.54
C ASN A 220 11.46 -25.69 -10.31
N ILE A 221 11.68 -26.39 -9.20
CA ILE A 221 12.99 -26.87 -8.76
C ILE A 221 13.06 -28.37 -9.01
N PHE A 222 13.84 -28.74 -10.02
CA PHE A 222 14.15 -30.12 -10.37
C PHE A 222 15.59 -30.20 -10.94
N PRO A 223 16.44 -31.16 -10.48
CA PRO A 223 16.19 -32.09 -9.38
C PRO A 223 16.07 -31.37 -8.03
N PHE A 224 15.23 -31.91 -7.14
CA PHE A 224 15.01 -31.34 -5.81
C PHE A 224 16.17 -31.63 -4.86
N PHE A 225 16.62 -30.60 -4.14
CA PHE A 225 17.55 -30.72 -3.02
C PHE A 225 17.03 -29.94 -1.82
N ASP A 226 17.18 -30.48 -0.61
CA ASP A 226 16.65 -29.88 0.62
C ASP A 226 17.16 -28.46 0.87
N PHE A 227 18.39 -28.13 0.44
CA PHE A 227 18.97 -26.79 0.61
C PHE A 227 18.27 -25.70 -0.21
N CYS A 228 17.41 -26.07 -1.18
CA CYS A 228 16.64 -25.14 -1.98
C CYS A 228 15.44 -24.53 -1.21
N LEU A 229 15.12 -25.05 -0.04
CA LEU A 229 14.00 -24.61 0.79
C LEU A 229 14.46 -23.86 2.04
N ALA A 230 13.58 -23.01 2.56
CA ALA A 230 13.78 -22.42 3.86
C ALA A 230 13.81 -23.51 4.96
N PRO A 231 14.63 -23.35 6.02
CA PRO A 231 14.68 -24.31 7.11
C PRO A 231 13.30 -24.55 7.75
N GLY A 232 12.95 -25.82 7.99
CA GLY A 232 11.72 -26.21 8.69
C GLY A 232 10.45 -26.28 7.81
N ILE A 233 10.58 -26.09 6.50
CA ILE A 233 9.45 -26.25 5.56
C ILE A 233 9.39 -27.69 5.04
N GLU A 234 8.25 -28.35 5.21
CA GLU A 234 8.00 -29.67 4.63
C GLU A 234 7.75 -29.55 3.11
N PRO A 235 8.54 -30.25 2.26
CA PRO A 235 8.40 -30.20 0.81
C PRO A 235 7.10 -30.84 0.33
N ILE A 236 6.47 -30.22 -0.66
CA ILE A 236 5.41 -30.85 -1.46
C ILE A 236 6.07 -31.37 -2.74
N VAL A 237 6.35 -32.67 -2.75
CA VAL A 237 7.04 -33.33 -3.86
C VAL A 237 6.04 -33.71 -4.94
N HIS A 238 6.32 -33.28 -6.17
CA HIS A 238 5.58 -33.63 -7.38
C HIS A 238 6.35 -34.71 -8.11
N GLU A 239 5.67 -35.82 -8.41
CA GLU A 239 6.21 -36.90 -9.23
C GLU A 239 5.75 -36.72 -10.67
N PHE A 240 6.69 -36.67 -11.61
CA PHE A 240 6.38 -36.55 -13.03
C PHE A 240 7.26 -37.46 -13.86
N ARG A 241 6.80 -37.79 -15.07
CA ARG A 241 7.54 -38.64 -16.00
C ARG A 241 7.86 -37.91 -17.30
N SER A 242 8.85 -38.41 -18.01
CA SER A 242 9.22 -37.91 -19.33
C SER A 242 8.33 -38.43 -20.45
N ASP A 243 7.50 -39.45 -20.19
CA ASP A 243 6.56 -40.08 -21.12
C ASP A 243 5.09 -39.69 -20.85
N ASP A 244 4.25 -39.81 -21.88
CA ASP A 244 2.88 -39.25 -21.97
C ASP A 244 1.82 -39.97 -21.09
N ASP A 245 2.19 -41.03 -20.38
CA ASP A 245 1.24 -41.90 -19.67
C ASP A 245 1.01 -41.51 -18.17
N GLY A 246 1.57 -40.39 -17.70
CA GLY A 246 1.45 -39.87 -16.30
C GLY A 246 1.29 -38.35 -16.19
N GLU A 247 1.50 -37.74 -15.00
CA GLU A 247 1.74 -36.28 -14.94
C GLU A 247 2.99 -36.00 -15.78
N SER A 248 2.75 -35.53 -17.00
CA SER A 248 3.83 -35.27 -17.94
C SER A 248 4.69 -34.13 -17.44
N PHE A 249 5.94 -34.09 -17.90
CA PHE A 249 6.83 -32.96 -17.69
C PHE A 249 6.14 -31.60 -17.96
N SER A 250 5.26 -31.52 -18.98
CA SER A 250 4.49 -30.30 -19.25
C SER A 250 3.45 -29.96 -18.17
N SER A 251 2.81 -30.96 -17.54
CA SER A 251 1.89 -30.74 -16.41
C SER A 251 2.62 -30.23 -15.17
N TYR A 252 3.84 -30.72 -14.93
CA TYR A 252 4.68 -30.22 -13.84
C TYR A 252 5.06 -28.74 -14.06
N TYR A 253 5.30 -28.29 -15.29
CA TYR A 253 5.62 -26.87 -15.56
C TYR A 253 4.38 -25.96 -15.68
N ALA A 254 3.17 -26.52 -15.71
CA ALA A 254 1.95 -25.72 -15.72
C ALA A 254 1.73 -25.08 -14.33
N PRO A 255 1.37 -23.77 -14.28
CA PRO A 255 0.94 -23.14 -13.05
C PRO A 255 -0.28 -23.85 -12.45
N LYS A 256 -0.29 -24.03 -11.13
CA LYS A 256 -1.42 -24.67 -10.42
C LYS A 256 -2.48 -23.65 -9.98
N LEU A 257 -2.20 -22.36 -10.12
CA LEU A 257 -3.11 -21.26 -9.81
C LEU A 257 -3.19 -20.30 -10.99
N ASP A 258 -4.35 -19.66 -11.15
CA ASP A 258 -4.50 -18.53 -12.06
C ASP A 258 -3.98 -17.24 -11.40
N PRO A 259 -3.55 -16.22 -12.19
CA PRO A 259 -3.35 -14.88 -11.67
C PRO A 259 -4.60 -14.40 -10.93
N ARG A 260 -4.39 -13.73 -9.78
CA ARG A 260 -5.47 -13.24 -8.89
C ARG A 260 -6.34 -14.33 -8.27
N ALA A 261 -5.89 -15.59 -8.24
CA ALA A 261 -6.61 -16.66 -7.55
C ALA A 261 -6.80 -16.34 -6.05
N PRO A 262 -7.96 -16.68 -5.43
CA PRO A 262 -8.22 -16.41 -4.02
C PRO A 262 -7.22 -17.04 -3.03
N GLU A 263 -6.53 -18.09 -3.45
CA GLU A 263 -5.45 -18.73 -2.69
C GLU A 263 -4.27 -17.77 -2.49
N LEU A 264 -3.96 -16.92 -3.48
CA LEU A 264 -2.86 -15.96 -3.42
C LEU A 264 -3.15 -14.89 -2.35
N THR A 265 -4.31 -14.26 -2.40
CA THR A 265 -4.70 -13.25 -1.40
C THR A 265 -4.84 -13.87 0.00
N SER A 266 -5.30 -15.12 0.12
CA SER A 266 -5.36 -15.80 1.42
C SER A 266 -3.98 -16.12 1.98
N GLU A 267 -3.03 -16.51 1.12
CA GLU A 267 -1.63 -16.66 1.47
C GLU A 267 -1.03 -15.34 1.95
N VAL A 268 -1.26 -14.25 1.21
CA VAL A 268 -0.75 -12.93 1.56
C VAL A 268 -1.33 -12.42 2.88
N GLU A 269 -2.63 -12.57 3.12
CA GLU A 269 -3.23 -12.24 4.42
C GLU A 269 -2.56 -13.04 5.54
N GLY A 270 -2.41 -14.36 5.39
CA GLY A 270 -1.79 -15.21 6.40
C GLY A 270 -0.33 -14.85 6.66
N MET A 271 0.44 -14.58 5.61
CA MET A 271 1.84 -14.16 5.70
C MET A 271 2.00 -12.81 6.40
N LEU A 272 1.18 -11.82 6.03
CA LEU A 272 1.25 -10.49 6.62
C LEU A 272 0.78 -10.48 8.08
N VAL A 273 -0.34 -11.14 8.39
CA VAL A 273 -0.87 -11.18 9.75
C VAL A 273 0.03 -11.97 10.69
N SER A 274 0.60 -13.10 10.25
CA SER A 274 1.54 -13.88 11.08
C SER A 274 2.86 -13.15 11.33
N THR A 275 3.31 -12.34 10.36
CA THR A 275 4.51 -11.50 10.46
C THR A 275 4.29 -10.29 11.38
N PHE A 276 3.27 -9.47 11.10
CA PHE A 276 3.02 -8.23 11.84
C PHE A 276 2.33 -8.45 13.18
N LYS A 277 1.49 -9.48 13.31
CA LYS A 277 0.63 -9.74 14.47
C LYS A 277 -0.10 -8.48 14.97
N PRO A 278 -0.91 -7.82 14.14
CA PRO A 278 -1.53 -6.54 14.51
C PRO A 278 -2.49 -6.69 15.70
N LYS A 279 -2.54 -5.68 16.57
CA LYS A 279 -3.33 -5.64 17.82
C LYS A 279 -4.80 -6.02 17.62
N TYR A 280 -5.41 -5.67 16.48
CA TYR A 280 -6.84 -5.88 16.22
C TYR A 280 -7.15 -7.11 15.34
N ASN A 281 -6.13 -7.89 14.97
CA ASN A 281 -6.33 -9.20 14.35
C ASN A 281 -6.61 -10.25 15.43
N GLU A 282 -7.79 -10.87 15.40
CA GLU A 282 -8.17 -11.94 16.34
C GLU A 282 -7.58 -13.29 15.93
N VAL A 283 -7.43 -13.50 14.63
CA VAL A 283 -6.76 -14.67 14.05
C VAL A 283 -5.35 -14.22 13.66
N LEU A 284 -4.34 -14.84 14.26
CA LEU A 284 -2.92 -14.52 14.03
C LEU A 284 -2.19 -15.53 13.12
N PHE A 285 -2.91 -16.57 12.67
CA PHE A 285 -2.37 -17.64 11.81
C PHE A 285 -1.15 -18.34 12.43
N ASP A 286 -1.26 -18.79 13.68
CA ASP A 286 -0.17 -19.47 14.41
C ASP A 286 0.38 -20.73 13.70
N ASN A 287 -0.41 -21.33 12.82
CA ASN A 287 -0.04 -22.51 12.01
C ASN A 287 0.49 -22.14 10.62
N TYR A 288 0.76 -20.87 10.30
CA TYR A 288 1.37 -20.47 9.04
C TYR A 288 2.72 -21.20 8.84
N PRO A 289 3.03 -21.76 7.65
CA PRO A 289 2.37 -21.57 6.35
C PRO A 289 1.25 -22.57 6.00
N TYR A 290 0.76 -23.38 6.94
CA TYR A 290 -0.21 -24.45 6.66
C TYR A 290 -1.66 -23.93 6.63
N LEU A 291 -1.98 -23.13 5.61
CA LEU A 291 -3.32 -22.60 5.37
C LEU A 291 -4.18 -23.58 4.56
N SER A 292 -5.45 -23.74 4.93
CA SER A 292 -6.39 -24.63 4.22
C SER A 292 -6.82 -24.13 2.84
N LYS A 293 -6.62 -22.83 2.57
CA LYS A 293 -6.90 -22.16 1.29
C LYS A 293 -5.75 -21.23 0.91
N GLY A 294 -4.52 -21.72 1.04
CA GLY A 294 -3.31 -21.00 0.64
C GLY A 294 -2.63 -21.65 -0.58
N THR A 295 -1.48 -21.13 -0.94
CA THR A 295 -0.64 -21.67 -2.00
C THR A 295 -0.23 -23.12 -1.76
N ARG A 296 0.03 -23.51 -0.50
CA ARG A 296 0.33 -24.91 -0.15
C ARG A 296 -0.80 -25.87 -0.51
N SER A 297 -2.06 -25.46 -0.34
CA SER A 297 -3.21 -26.29 -0.77
C SER A 297 -3.31 -26.46 -2.28
N ALA A 298 -2.67 -25.60 -3.07
CA ALA A 298 -2.56 -25.72 -4.52
C ALA A 298 -1.29 -26.47 -4.99
N GLY A 299 -0.46 -26.95 -4.06
CA GLY A 299 0.74 -27.74 -4.37
C GLY A 299 2.06 -26.96 -4.36
N TYR A 300 2.07 -25.69 -3.93
CA TYR A 300 3.30 -24.93 -3.77
C TYR A 300 3.97 -25.24 -2.43
N THR A 301 5.27 -25.51 -2.43
CA THR A 301 6.03 -25.81 -1.20
C THR A 301 6.24 -24.57 -0.33
N GLN A 302 6.66 -23.47 -0.93
CA GLN A 302 6.93 -22.23 -0.18
C GLN A 302 6.53 -21.01 -1.00
N SER A 303 6.19 -19.96 -0.27
CA SER A 303 5.67 -18.72 -0.81
C SER A 303 6.46 -17.53 -0.29
N ARG A 304 6.72 -16.58 -1.17
CA ARG A 304 7.31 -15.27 -0.86
C ARG A 304 6.36 -14.17 -1.32
N LEU A 305 6.51 -13.00 -0.73
CA LEU A 305 5.74 -11.81 -1.10
C LEU A 305 6.69 -10.72 -1.58
N LEU A 306 6.43 -10.20 -2.77
CA LEU A 306 7.01 -8.97 -3.28
C LEU A 306 5.94 -7.89 -3.25
N ILE A 307 6.18 -6.81 -2.48
CA ILE A 307 5.31 -5.63 -2.49
C ILE A 307 6.01 -4.52 -3.26
N GLU A 308 5.42 -4.14 -4.39
CA GLU A 308 5.93 -3.06 -5.23
C GLU A 308 5.32 -1.71 -4.82
N ARG A 309 6.10 -0.64 -4.99
CA ARG A 309 5.67 0.76 -4.84
C ARG A 309 5.04 1.01 -3.47
N MET A 310 5.75 0.68 -2.39
CA MET A 310 5.27 0.92 -1.02
C MET A 310 6.15 1.97 -0.35
N PRO A 311 5.90 3.27 -0.57
CA PRO A 311 6.61 4.35 0.09
C PRO A 311 6.11 4.53 1.53
N ALA A 312 6.11 3.46 2.31
CA ALA A 312 5.69 3.44 3.71
C ALA A 312 6.57 2.48 4.52
N ILE A 313 6.88 2.91 5.74
CA ILE A 313 7.47 2.07 6.78
C ILE A 313 6.29 1.59 7.63
N LEU A 314 6.14 0.26 7.75
CA LEU A 314 5.03 -0.33 8.48
C LEU A 314 5.57 -0.99 9.75
N ARG A 315 4.97 -0.67 10.91
CA ARG A 315 5.45 -1.16 12.21
C ARG A 315 4.36 -1.76 13.06
N THR A 316 4.73 -2.82 13.77
CA THR A 316 4.09 -3.31 15.00
C THR A 316 5.18 -3.58 16.04
N GLU A 317 4.80 -4.01 17.24
CA GLU A 317 5.74 -4.49 18.27
C GLU A 317 6.53 -5.74 17.81
N HIS A 318 6.06 -6.45 16.79
CA HIS A 318 6.62 -7.72 16.34
C HIS A 318 7.45 -7.63 15.07
N HIS A 319 7.16 -6.65 14.20
CA HIS A 319 7.84 -6.53 12.92
C HIS A 319 7.90 -5.07 12.45
N THR A 320 9.01 -4.72 11.79
CA THR A 320 9.13 -3.50 10.99
C THR A 320 9.44 -3.91 9.57
N GLN A 321 8.59 -3.47 8.65
CA GLN A 321 8.87 -3.50 7.23
C GLN A 321 9.46 -2.15 6.84
N GLU A 322 10.71 -2.18 6.37
CA GLU A 322 11.42 -1.00 5.89
C GLU A 322 10.86 -0.51 4.55
N LEU A 323 11.23 0.71 4.19
CA LEU A 323 10.80 1.39 2.98
C LEU A 323 11.19 0.59 1.72
N VAL A 324 10.22 0.40 0.80
CA VAL A 324 10.45 -0.22 -0.51
C VAL A 324 10.22 0.82 -1.60
N LEU A 325 11.30 1.50 -1.99
CA LEU A 325 11.28 2.43 -3.12
C LEU A 325 11.57 1.71 -4.45
N PRO A 326 11.06 2.22 -5.58
CA PRO A 326 11.50 1.77 -6.89
C PRO A 326 13.03 1.86 -6.97
N SER A 327 13.69 0.83 -7.51
CA SER A 327 15.11 0.87 -7.83
C SER A 327 15.32 1.88 -8.97
N GLU A 328 15.72 3.11 -8.60
CA GLU A 328 16.09 4.24 -9.48
C GLU A 328 15.17 4.45 -10.70
N ALA A 329 14.29 5.46 -10.63
CA ALA A 329 13.60 6.02 -11.79
C ALA A 329 14.55 6.91 -12.63
#